data_AF-A0ABD5V6G1-F1
#
_entry.id   AF-A0ABD5V6G1-F1
#
_cell.length_a   1.000
_cell.length_b   1.000
_cell.length_c   1.000
_cell.angle_alpha   90.00
_cell.angle_beta   90.00
_cell.angle_gamma   90.00
#
_symmetry.space_group_name_H-M   'P 1'
#
loop_
_entity.id
_entity.type
_entity.pdbx_description
1 polymer ?
#
loop_
_entity_poly.entity_id
_entity_poly.type
_entity_poly.pdbx_seq_one_letter_code
_entity_poly.pdbx_strand_id
1 'polypeptide(L)'
;MTYQLGDCVRIDIPNETDPDFELHGEQGLVIAIDPDHDSCDCEALYEITLENYEFTIEMHPWDLRPPIEPIPPIESLPADPAEEL
;
A
#
# COMPACT_ATOMS: atom_id res chain seq x y z
N MET A 1 1.37 4.60 13.47
CA MET A 1 2.58 4.23 12.70
C MET A 1 2.76 5.27 11.60
N THR A 2 3.98 5.54 11.17
CA THR A 2 4.23 6.38 9.98
C THR A 2 4.81 5.48 8.91
N TYR A 3 4.19 5.45 7.72
CA TYR A 3 4.69 4.68 6.58
C TYR A 3 5.53 5.58 5.67
N GLN A 4 6.43 4.97 4.91
CA GLN A 4 7.28 5.66 3.94
C GLN A 4 6.92 5.25 2.51
N LEU A 5 7.31 6.09 1.56
CA LEU A 5 7.13 5.80 0.14
C LEU A 5 7.98 4.57 -0.23
N GLY A 6 7.34 3.56 -0.82
CA GLY A 6 7.91 2.24 -1.08
C GLY A 6 7.70 1.22 0.03
N ASP A 7 7.05 1.57 1.15
CA ASP A 7 6.70 0.59 2.17
C ASP A 7 5.61 -0.36 1.66
N CYS A 8 5.79 -1.65 1.91
CA CYS A 8 4.75 -2.64 1.72
C CYS A 8 3.83 -2.62 2.94
N VAL A 9 2.53 -2.56 2.71
CA VAL A 9 1.50 -2.51 3.75
C VAL A 9 0.40 -3.50 3.43
N ARG A 10 -0.34 -3.91 4.46
CA ARG A 10 -1.54 -4.72 4.34
C ARG A 10 -2.72 -3.90 4.82
N ILE A 11 -3.81 -3.94 4.06
CA ILE A 11 -5.07 -3.29 4.41
C ILE A 11 -5.80 -4.18 5.41
N ASP A 12 -6.23 -3.59 6.51
CA ASP A 12 -6.82 -4.25 7.67
C ASP A 12 -8.03 -3.43 8.13
N ILE A 13 -9.08 -3.42 7.31
CA ILE A 13 -10.36 -2.77 7.63
C ILE A 13 -11.25 -3.78 8.39
N PRO A 14 -11.38 -3.72 9.73
CA PRO A 14 -12.14 -4.71 10.49
C PRO A 14 -13.67 -4.52 10.37
N ASN A 15 -14.11 -3.39 9.83
CA ASN A 15 -15.51 -3.03 9.75
C ASN A 15 -16.14 -3.58 8.46
N GLU A 16 -16.96 -4.64 8.57
CA GLU A 16 -17.64 -5.26 7.43
C GLU A 16 -18.68 -4.35 6.74
N THR A 17 -19.07 -3.24 7.38
CA THR A 17 -20.00 -2.27 6.79
C THR A 17 -19.32 -1.15 6.00
N ASP A 18 -17.98 -1.14 6.01
CA ASP A 18 -17.19 -0.19 5.26
C ASP A 18 -17.26 -0.51 3.75
N PRO A 19 -17.46 0.48 2.87
CA PRO A 19 -17.43 0.24 1.43
C PRO A 19 -16.12 -0.38 0.96
N ASP A 20 -15.01 -0.07 1.62
CA ASP A 20 -13.68 -0.56 1.28
C ASP A 20 -13.34 -1.90 1.98
N PHE A 21 -14.29 -2.51 2.68
CA PHE A 21 -14.07 -3.80 3.37
C PHE A 21 -13.64 -4.93 2.41
N GLU A 22 -13.99 -4.86 1.13
CA GLU A 22 -13.55 -5.82 0.12
C GLU A 22 -12.01 -5.87 -0.05
N LEU A 23 -11.33 -4.80 0.34
CA LEU A 23 -9.87 -4.69 0.32
C LEU A 23 -9.23 -5.25 1.59
N HIS A 24 -10.01 -5.71 2.57
CA HIS A 24 -9.48 -6.27 3.80
C HIS A 24 -8.61 -7.50 3.52
N GLY A 25 -7.35 -7.44 3.96
CA GLY A 25 -6.35 -8.49 3.77
C GLY A 25 -5.48 -8.29 2.54
N GLU A 26 -5.83 -7.37 1.63
CA GLU A 26 -5.03 -7.08 0.44
C GLU A 26 -3.68 -6.44 0.83
N GLN A 27 -2.67 -6.71 0.00
CA GLN A 27 -1.34 -6.13 0.14
C GLN A 27 -1.14 -5.04 -0.91
N GLY A 28 -0.43 -3.99 -0.52
CA GLY A 28 -0.10 -2.92 -1.44
C GLY A 28 1.18 -2.19 -1.07
N LEU A 29 1.61 -1.32 -1.96
CA LEU A 29 2.81 -0.50 -1.85
C LEU A 29 2.41 0.96 -1.71
N VAL A 30 2.97 1.66 -0.73
CA VAL A 30 2.78 3.10 -0.56
C VAL A 30 3.51 3.83 -1.69
N ILE A 31 2.76 4.50 -2.56
CA ILE A 31 3.31 5.23 -3.72
C ILE A 31 3.28 6.74 -3.52
N ALA A 32 2.40 7.25 -2.66
CA ALA A 32 2.35 8.65 -2.28
C ALA A 32 1.86 8.80 -0.83
N ILE A 33 2.19 9.95 -0.24
CA ILE A 33 1.77 10.34 1.11
C ILE A 33 1.28 11.77 0.98
N ASP A 34 0.01 12.01 1.26
CA ASP A 34 -0.58 13.34 1.26
C ASP A 34 -0.87 13.78 2.71
N PRO A 35 0.04 14.58 3.31
CA PRO A 35 -0.13 15.06 4.67
C PRO A 35 -1.13 16.23 4.80
N ASP A 36 -1.58 16.83 3.69
CA ASP A 36 -2.40 18.04 3.66
C ASP A 36 -3.80 17.81 3.08
N HIS A 37 -4.12 16.58 2.66
CA HIS A 37 -5.38 16.24 1.99
C HIS A 37 -6.60 16.44 2.89
N ASP A 38 -6.45 16.23 4.19
CA ASP A 38 -7.57 16.34 5.12
C ASP A 38 -7.73 17.78 5.63
N SER A 39 -8.70 18.49 5.06
CA SER A 39 -9.15 19.81 5.54
C SER A 39 -9.65 19.82 7.01
N CYS A 40 -9.67 18.66 7.69
CA CYS A 40 -10.19 18.45 9.04
C CYS A 40 -9.09 18.18 10.10
N ASP A 41 -7.81 18.50 9.84
CA ASP A 41 -6.68 18.33 10.80
C ASP A 41 -6.44 16.85 11.22
N CYS A 42 -7.09 15.88 10.56
CA CYS A 42 -6.86 14.46 10.79
C CYS A 42 -5.76 13.91 9.87
N GLU A 43 -5.13 12.86 10.36
CA GLU A 43 -3.83 12.33 9.94
C GLU A 43 -3.66 12.13 8.42
N ALA A 44 -2.41 12.24 7.95
CA ALA A 44 -2.02 12.07 6.54
C ALA A 44 -2.65 10.84 5.87
N LEU A 45 -3.12 11.01 4.63
CA LEU A 45 -3.61 9.92 3.79
C LEU A 45 -2.46 9.29 3.00
N TYR A 46 -2.53 7.98 2.83
CA TYR A 46 -1.54 7.20 2.09
C TYR A 46 -2.17 6.67 0.81
N GLU A 47 -1.55 6.96 -0.33
CA GLU A 47 -1.93 6.38 -1.60
C GLU A 47 -1.17 5.07 -1.79
N ILE A 48 -1.92 3.98 -1.95
CA ILE A 48 -1.40 2.63 -2.03
C ILE A 48 -1.78 2.04 -3.38
N THR A 49 -0.83 1.36 -4.02
CA THR A 49 -1.11 0.55 -5.20
C THR A 49 -1.15 -0.93 -4.82
N LEU A 50 -2.16 -1.65 -5.30
CA LEU A 50 -2.33 -3.08 -5.06
C LEU A 50 -1.43 -3.91 -5.99
N GLU A 51 -1.34 -5.23 -5.76
CA GLU A 51 -0.40 -6.14 -6.48
C GLU A 51 -0.46 -6.06 -8.01
N ASN A 52 -1.57 -5.61 -8.58
CA ASN A 52 -1.73 -5.50 -10.04
C ASN A 52 -1.18 -4.18 -10.60
N TYR A 53 -0.82 -3.21 -9.76
CA TYR A 53 -0.42 -1.84 -10.13
C TYR A 53 -1.44 -1.08 -11.00
N GLU A 54 -2.64 -1.63 -11.20
CA GLU A 54 -3.70 -1.07 -12.04
C GLU A 54 -4.58 -0.08 -11.28
N PHE A 55 -4.62 -0.20 -9.95
CA PHE A 55 -5.48 0.61 -9.09
C PHE A 55 -4.67 1.21 -7.95
N THR A 56 -4.97 2.48 -7.67
CA THR A 56 -4.48 3.20 -6.50
C THR A 56 -5.67 3.54 -5.61
N ILE A 57 -5.45 3.44 -4.31
CA ILE A 57 -6.47 3.63 -3.27
C ILE A 57 -5.88 4.52 -2.20
N GLU A 58 -6.71 5.43 -1.68
CA GLU A 58 -6.34 6.30 -0.57
C GLU A 58 -6.79 5.64 0.72
N MET A 59 -5.87 5.43 1.65
CA MET A 59 -6.15 4.73 2.90
C MET A 59 -5.61 5.51 4.09
N HIS A 60 -6.36 5.44 5.18
CA HIS A 60 -5.95 6.01 6.45
C HIS A 60 -4.90 5.13 7.14
N PRO A 61 -3.99 5.72 7.93
CA PRO A 61 -2.94 4.98 8.62
C PRO A 61 -3.44 3.93 9.61
N TRP A 62 -4.66 4.07 10.14
CA TRP A 62 -5.23 3.10 11.09
C TRP A 62 -5.75 1.83 10.42
N ASP A 63 -6.13 1.92 9.13
CA ASP A 63 -6.56 0.80 8.28
C ASP A 63 -5.37 0.06 7.68
N LEU A 64 -4.15 0.55 7.92
CA LEU A 64 -2.93 -0.08 7.45
C LEU A 64 -2.25 -0.87 8.57
N ARG A 65 -1.62 -1.96 8.15
CA ARG A 65 -0.81 -2.82 8.99
C ARG A 65 0.52 -3.13 8.30
N PRO A 66 1.57 -3.41 9.08
CA PRO A 66 2.78 -4.01 8.53
C PRO A 66 2.43 -5.27 7.71
N PRO A 67 3.21 -5.58 6.66
CA PRO A 67 3.01 -6.77 5.88
C PRO A 67 3.32 -8.01 6.73
N ILE A 68 2.57 -9.10 6.52
CA ILE A 68 2.73 -10.33 7.31
C ILE A 68 4.06 -11.02 6.99
N GLU A 69 4.50 -10.93 5.74
CA GLU A 69 5.78 -11.43 5.27
C GLU A 69 6.64 -10.28 4.73
N PRO A 70 7.97 -10.31 4.93
CA PRO A 70 8.86 -9.42 4.21
C PRO A 70 8.81 -9.83 2.73
N ILE A 71 8.17 -9.00 1.90
CA ILE A 71 8.29 -9.14 0.45
C ILE A 71 9.79 -9.00 0.12
N PRO A 72 10.40 -9.92 -0.64
CA PRO A 72 11.81 -9.79 -1.00
C PRO A 72 12.04 -8.44 -1.69
N PRO A 73 13.18 -7.78 -1.45
CA PRO A 73 13.50 -6.53 -2.12
C PRO A 73 13.33 -6.68 -3.63
N ILE A 74 12.78 -5.66 -4.29
CA ILE A 74 12.61 -5.61 -5.76
C ILE A 74 13.95 -5.83 -6.49
N GLU A 75 15.10 -5.65 -5.83
CA GLU A 75 16.43 -6.04 -6.33
C GLU A 75 16.61 -7.55 -6.60
N SER A 76 15.63 -8.39 -6.24
CA SER A 76 15.69 -9.83 -6.44
C SER A 76 14.88 -10.33 -7.65
N LEU A 77 14.27 -9.44 -8.44
CA LEU A 77 13.89 -9.82 -9.80
C LEU A 77 15.18 -10.16 -10.55
N PRO A 78 15.36 -11.39 -11.07
CA PRO A 78 16.45 -11.60 -12.01
C PRO A 78 16.23 -10.62 -13.16
N ALA A 79 17.19 -9.72 -13.37
CA ALA A 79 17.27 -8.97 -14.61
C ALA A 79 17.19 -10.01 -15.71
N ASP A 80 16.07 -10.02 -16.43
CA ASP A 80 15.82 -10.97 -17.50
C ASP A 80 17.02 -10.89 -18.47
N PRO A 81 17.88 -11.93 -18.56
CA PRO A 81 18.96 -11.94 -19.52
C PRO A 81 18.40 -12.47 -20.84
N ALA A 82 17.50 -11.72 -21.47
CA ALA A 82 17.04 -11.98 -22.84
C ALA A 82 17.47 -10.89 -23.83
N GLU A 83 18.60 -10.21 -23.55
CA GLU A 83 19.47 -9.68 -24.60
C GLU A 83 20.71 -10.58 -24.72
N GLU A 84 20.54 -11.80 -25.25
CA GLU A 84 21.62 -12.47 -25.97
C GLU A 84 21.08 -13.07 -27.28
N LEU A 85 21.53 -12.43 -28.37
CA LEU A 85 21.67 -12.89 -29.77
C LEU A 85 20.54 -12.62 -30.78
#